data_AF-A0A814RP91-F1
#
_entry.id   AF-A0A814RP91-F1
#
_cell.length_a   1.000
_cell.length_b   1.000
_cell.length_c   1.000
_cell.angle_alpha   90.00
_cell.angle_beta   90.00
_cell.angle_gamma   90.00
#
_symmetry.space_group_name_H-M   'P 1'
#
loop_
_entity.id
_entity.type
_entity.pdbx_description
1 polymer ?
#
loop_
_entity_poly.entity_id
_entity_poly.type
_entity_poly.pdbx_seq_one_letter_code
_entity_poly.pdbx_strand_id
1 'polypeptide(L)'
;MLSDEDARAQYLGTNPSSNVPILSLIFLSFIVYNLIFYFLPSSITPFIKSYIVSIVHACVSVLAVCIFYVRGSVNLTQVNRILGGGIKDTKDESMTYSICYSSGYFIYDLILMIRFKSIRNSSAIIHHIVILVAGLAGK
;
A
#
# COMPACT_ATOMS: atom_id res chain seq x y z
N MET A 1 25.17 -11.93 -0.68
CA MET A 1 24.75 -10.64 -1.28
C MET A 1 25.03 -10.78 -2.76
N LEU A 2 24.00 -10.69 -3.61
CA LEU A 2 24.21 -10.59 -5.07
C LEU A 2 25.00 -9.30 -5.34
N SER A 3 25.88 -9.32 -6.34
CA SER A 3 26.55 -8.10 -6.77
C SER A 3 25.52 -7.13 -7.36
N ASP A 4 25.77 -5.83 -7.29
CA ASP A 4 24.88 -4.82 -7.88
C ASP A 4 24.71 -5.01 -9.40
N GLU A 5 25.69 -5.62 -10.07
CA GLU A 5 25.59 -6.00 -11.49
C GLU A 5 24.65 -7.19 -11.71
N ASP A 6 24.66 -8.20 -10.84
CA ASP A 6 23.73 -9.35 -10.92
C ASP A 6 22.28 -8.92 -10.61
N ALA A 7 22.10 -8.02 -9.65
CA ALA A 7 20.79 -7.45 -9.33
C ALA A 7 20.24 -6.60 -10.50
N ARG A 8 21.12 -5.86 -11.19
CA ARG A 8 20.78 -5.05 -12.36
C ARG A 8 20.52 -5.90 -13.60
N ALA A 9 21.24 -7.02 -13.77
CA ALA A 9 20.99 -8.01 -14.83
C ALA A 9 19.66 -8.77 -14.59
N GLN A 10 19.29 -9.07 -13.35
CA GLN A 10 17.94 -9.59 -13.02
C GLN A 10 16.84 -8.55 -13.31
N TYR A 11 17.09 -7.28 -12.99
CA TYR A 11 16.12 -6.19 -13.22
C TYR A 11 15.91 -5.87 -14.71
N LEU A 12 16.97 -5.98 -15.53
CA LEU A 12 16.95 -5.64 -16.96
C LEU A 12 16.75 -6.85 -17.88
N GLY A 13 17.05 -8.08 -17.41
CA GLY A 13 17.12 -9.29 -18.22
C GLY A 13 16.17 -10.42 -17.83
N THR A 14 15.47 -10.33 -16.69
CA THR A 14 14.49 -11.35 -16.30
C THR A 14 13.18 -10.70 -15.93
N ASN A 15 12.14 -11.06 -16.70
CA ASN A 15 10.73 -10.92 -16.36
C ASN A 15 10.54 -10.97 -14.84
N PRO A 16 10.03 -9.92 -14.16
CA PRO A 16 9.86 -9.92 -12.72
C PRO A 16 8.71 -10.87 -12.38
N SER A 17 8.96 -12.18 -12.48
CA SER A 17 8.11 -13.24 -11.96
C SER A 17 8.31 -13.34 -10.45
N SER A 18 8.28 -12.20 -9.75
CA SER A 18 7.68 -12.22 -8.44
C SER A 18 6.24 -12.68 -8.69
N ASN A 19 5.97 -13.98 -8.48
CA ASN A 19 4.63 -14.58 -8.50
C ASN A 19 3.71 -14.00 -7.40
N VAL A 20 3.99 -12.77 -6.95
CA VAL A 20 3.20 -11.99 -6.03
C VAL A 20 1.94 -11.61 -6.81
N PRO A 21 0.76 -12.14 -6.43
CA PRO A 21 -0.47 -11.88 -7.17
C PRO A 21 -0.97 -10.48 -6.80
N ILE A 22 -0.31 -9.43 -7.32
CA ILE A 22 -0.52 -8.02 -6.95
C ILE A 22 -2.00 -7.67 -6.94
N LEU A 23 -2.71 -7.95 -8.03
CA LEU A 23 -4.14 -7.66 -8.14
C LEU A 23 -4.96 -8.39 -7.07
N SER A 24 -4.67 -9.67 -6.82
CA SER A 24 -5.35 -10.45 -5.78
C SER A 24 -5.05 -9.90 -4.38
N LEU A 25 -3.83 -9.42 -4.12
CA LEU A 25 -3.48 -8.81 -2.83
C LEU A 25 -4.16 -7.45 -2.62
N ILE A 26 -4.23 -6.62 -3.66
CA ILE A 26 -4.98 -5.36 -3.63
C ILE A 26 -6.46 -5.66 -3.35
N PHE A 27 -7.04 -6.63 -4.06
CA PHE A 27 -8.44 -6.99 -3.89
C PHE A 27 -8.74 -7.60 -2.52
N LEU A 28 -7.86 -8.47 -2.02
CA LEU A 28 -7.95 -9.03 -0.68
C LEU A 28 -7.89 -7.92 0.38
N SER A 29 -6.95 -6.98 0.25
CA SER A 29 -6.83 -5.85 1.16
C SER A 29 -8.09 -4.98 1.15
N PHE A 30 -8.61 -4.67 -0.04
CA PHE A 30 -9.89 -3.99 -0.21
C PHE A 30 -11.04 -4.70 0.53
N ILE A 31 -11.17 -6.02 0.37
CA ILE A 31 -12.19 -6.82 1.06
C ILE A 31 -12.01 -6.72 2.57
N VAL A 32 -10.79 -6.87 3.07
CA VAL A 32 -10.50 -6.82 4.52
C VAL A 32 -10.95 -5.49 5.12
N TYR A 33 -10.67 -4.36 4.49
CA TYR A 33 -11.14 -3.06 5.00
C TYR A 33 -12.66 -2.91 4.97
N ASN A 34 -13.32 -3.40 3.91
CA ASN A 34 -14.79 -3.42 3.86
C ASN A 34 -15.38 -4.29 4.99
N LEU A 35 -14.77 -5.44 5.28
CA LEU A 35 -15.18 -6.30 6.38
C LEU A 35 -15.01 -5.60 7.72
N ILE A 36 -13.85 -4.96 7.98
CA ILE A 36 -13.63 -4.20 9.22
C ILE A 36 -14.72 -3.13 9.36
N PHE A 37 -14.98 -2.34 8.32
CA PHE A 37 -16.03 -1.32 8.33
C PHE A 37 -17.42 -1.90 8.62
N TYR A 38 -17.74 -3.03 7.99
CA TYR A 38 -19.04 -3.70 8.11
C TYR A 38 -19.27 -4.25 9.52
N PHE A 39 -18.25 -4.85 10.13
CA PHE A 39 -18.34 -5.44 11.47
C PHE A 39 -18.34 -4.41 12.61
N LEU A 40 -17.98 -3.15 12.35
CA LEU A 40 -18.11 -2.10 13.36
C LEU A 40 -19.60 -1.88 13.74
N PRO A 41 -19.90 -1.59 15.02
CA PRO A 41 -21.28 -1.40 15.50
C PRO A 41 -22.10 -0.42 14.65
N SER A 42 -23.35 -0.77 14.34
CA SER A 42 -24.26 0.07 13.54
C SER A 42 -24.65 1.39 14.21
N SER A 43 -24.48 1.49 15.54
CA SER A 43 -24.68 2.72 16.30
C SER A 43 -23.64 3.80 16.01
N ILE A 44 -22.51 3.44 15.40
CA ILE A 44 -21.42 4.36 15.06
C ILE A 44 -21.65 4.94 13.66
N THR A 45 -21.47 6.26 13.53
CA THR A 45 -21.62 6.95 12.24
C THR A 45 -20.60 6.46 11.20
N PRO A 46 -20.93 6.49 9.89
CA PRO A 46 -20.00 6.09 8.83
C PRO A 46 -18.67 6.85 8.87
N PHE A 47 -18.70 8.13 9.29
CA PHE A 47 -17.51 8.95 9.48
C PHE A 47 -16.56 8.35 10.54
N ILE A 48 -17.07 8.04 11.72
CA ILE A 48 -16.25 7.46 12.81
C ILE A 48 -15.75 6.07 12.41
N LYS A 49 -16.58 5.27 11.74
CA LYS A 49 -16.16 3.95 11.23
C LYS A 49 -14.99 4.06 10.26
N SER A 50 -15.08 4.94 9.26
CA SER A 50 -14.00 5.20 8.31
C SER A 50 -12.73 5.67 9.03
N TYR A 51 -12.86 6.55 10.02
CA TYR A 51 -11.73 7.00 10.83
C TYR A 51 -11.04 5.86 11.60
N ILE A 52 -11.81 4.95 12.22
CA ILE A 52 -11.25 3.76 12.89
C ILE A 52 -10.46 2.90 11.89
N VAL A 53 -11.02 2.63 10.71
CA VAL A 53 -10.34 1.83 9.68
C VAL A 53 -9.08 2.53 9.16
N SER A 54 -9.12 3.86 9.02
CA SER A 54 -7.96 4.68 8.64
C SER A 54 -6.82 4.59 9.66
N ILE A 55 -7.13 4.62 10.96
CA ILE A 55 -6.14 4.43 12.03
C ILE A 55 -5.53 3.03 11.94
N VAL A 56 -6.34 1.99 11.73
CA VAL A 56 -5.82 0.62 11.57
C VAL A 56 -4.84 0.54 10.39
N HIS A 57 -5.22 1.12 9.24
CA HIS A 57 -4.33 1.21 8.09
C HIS A 57 -3.02 1.92 8.44
N ALA A 58 -3.08 3.11 9.06
CA ALA A 58 -1.91 3.88 9.42
C ALA A 58 -0.98 3.12 10.38
N CYS A 59 -1.52 2.47 11.41
CA CYS A 59 -0.75 1.66 12.35
C CYS A 59 -0.02 0.50 11.67
N VAL A 60 -0.71 -0.23 10.79
CA VAL A 60 -0.10 -1.35 10.05
C VAL A 60 0.96 -0.84 9.07
N SER A 61 0.71 0.28 8.39
CA SER A 61 1.68 0.90 7.48
C SER A 61 2.95 1.35 8.22
N VAL A 62 2.82 2.01 9.37
CA VAL A 62 3.97 2.39 10.21
C VAL A 62 4.73 1.16 10.68
N LEU A 63 4.02 0.13 11.16
CA LEU A 63 4.64 -1.13 11.60
C LEU A 63 5.40 -1.81 10.45
N ALA A 64 4.81 -1.85 9.25
CA ALA A 64 5.44 -2.44 8.07
C ALA A 64 6.74 -1.70 7.70
N VAL A 65 6.72 -0.37 7.73
CA VAL A 65 7.92 0.46 7.51
C VAL A 65 8.97 0.20 8.59
N CYS A 66 8.60 0.14 9.87
CA CYS A 66 9.53 -0.18 10.95
C CYS A 66 10.16 -1.57 10.78
N ILE A 67 9.35 -2.59 10.45
CA ILE A 67 9.83 -3.95 10.18
C ILE A 67 10.80 -3.94 8.98
N PHE A 68 10.47 -3.18 7.93
CA PHE A 68 11.33 -3.03 6.77
C PHE A 68 12.69 -2.44 7.14
N TYR A 69 12.70 -1.33 7.91
CA TYR A 69 13.94 -0.70 8.40
C TYR A 69 14.77 -1.60 9.31
N VAL A 70 14.15 -2.46 10.12
CA VAL A 70 14.86 -3.38 11.01
C VAL A 70 15.44 -4.58 10.24
N ARG A 71 14.73 -5.07 9.22
CA ARG A 71 15.11 -6.33 8.52
C ARG A 71 15.99 -6.11 7.29
N GLY A 72 15.89 -4.94 6.66
CA GLY A 72 16.60 -4.62 5.41
C GLY A 72 17.58 -3.45 5.55
N SER A 73 18.61 -3.42 4.70
CA SER A 73 19.42 -2.23 4.45
C SER A 73 18.73 -1.40 3.38
N VAL A 74 18.01 -0.36 3.78
CA VAL A 74 17.23 0.46 2.83
C VAL A 74 18.19 1.22 1.92
N ASN A 75 18.30 0.80 0.66
CA ASN A 75 19.02 1.56 -0.34
C ASN A 75 18.08 2.61 -0.98
N LEU A 76 17.97 3.76 -0.33
CA LEU A 76 17.13 4.89 -0.80
C LEU A 76 17.52 5.40 -2.19
N THR A 77 18.68 5.02 -2.72
CA THR A 77 19.12 5.41 -4.07
C THR A 77 18.47 4.57 -5.17
N GLN A 78 17.85 3.43 -4.85
CA GLN A 78 17.17 2.55 -5.79
C GLN A 78 15.64 2.64 -5.69
N VAL A 79 15.09 3.86 -5.77
CA VAL A 79 13.64 4.13 -5.64
C VAL A 79 12.80 3.29 -6.61
N ASN A 80 13.25 3.13 -7.86
CA ASN A 80 12.54 2.33 -8.86
C ASN A 80 12.39 0.86 -8.44
N ARG A 81 13.37 0.30 -7.74
CA ARG A 81 13.31 -1.07 -7.20
C ARG A 81 12.33 -1.18 -6.05
N ILE A 82 12.27 -0.15 -5.20
CA ILE A 82 11.34 -0.08 -4.07
C ILE A 82 9.89 0.05 -4.57
N LEU A 83 9.66 0.90 -5.58
CA LEU A 83 8.35 1.11 -6.20
C LEU A 83 7.94 -0.05 -7.12
N GLY A 84 8.90 -0.69 -7.78
CA GLY A 84 8.71 -1.81 -8.71
C GLY A 84 8.41 -3.15 -8.04
N GLY A 85 8.32 -3.18 -6.70
CA GLY A 85 7.94 -4.38 -5.97
C GLY A 85 9.12 -5.24 -5.49
N GLY A 86 10.30 -4.65 -5.32
CA GLY A 86 11.48 -5.30 -4.78
C GLY A 86 12.02 -6.42 -5.68
N ILE A 87 13.18 -6.96 -5.30
CA ILE A 87 13.76 -8.13 -5.96
C ILE A 87 13.56 -9.31 -5.02
N LYS A 88 13.09 -10.45 -5.53
CA LYS A 88 12.92 -11.67 -4.73
C LYS A 88 14.21 -12.01 -3.97
N ASP A 89 14.07 -12.46 -2.72
CA ASP A 89 15.17 -12.88 -1.84
C ASP A 89 16.12 -11.73 -1.41
N THR A 90 15.73 -10.47 -1.64
CA THR A 90 16.51 -9.29 -1.20
C THR A 90 15.91 -8.58 0.01
N LYS A 91 14.78 -9.07 0.52
CA LYS A 91 13.91 -8.48 1.56
C LYS A 91 13.12 -7.26 1.10
N ASP A 92 13.47 -6.65 -0.03
CA ASP A 92 12.72 -5.55 -0.65
C ASP A 92 11.34 -5.99 -1.15
N GLU A 93 11.14 -7.29 -1.40
CA GLU A 93 9.84 -7.86 -1.76
C GLU A 93 8.76 -7.57 -0.70
N SER A 94 9.15 -7.33 0.56
CA SER A 94 8.23 -6.97 1.64
C SER A 94 7.53 -5.61 1.42
N MET A 95 8.18 -4.70 0.69
CA MET A 95 7.60 -3.39 0.37
C MET A 95 6.40 -3.52 -0.58
N THR A 96 6.44 -4.48 -1.50
CA THR A 96 5.37 -4.76 -2.47
C THR A 96 4.06 -5.10 -1.79
N TYR A 97 4.12 -5.92 -0.73
CA TYR A 97 2.94 -6.27 0.05
C TYR A 97 2.36 -5.04 0.75
N SER A 98 3.23 -4.14 1.24
CA SER A 98 2.81 -2.88 1.88
C SER A 98 2.17 -1.91 0.87
N ILE A 99 2.70 -1.85 -0.36
CA ILE A 99 2.12 -1.09 -1.47
C ILE A 99 0.76 -1.68 -1.88
N CYS A 100 0.65 -3.00 -2.01
CA CYS A 100 -0.62 -3.67 -2.32
C CYS A 100 -1.67 -3.42 -1.23
N TYR A 101 -1.26 -3.52 0.03
CA TYR A 101 -2.10 -3.23 1.20
C TYR A 101 -2.59 -1.78 1.23
N SER A 102 -1.72 -0.83 0.93
CA SER A 102 -2.07 0.61 0.89
C SER A 102 -2.94 0.95 -0.32
N SER A 103 -2.68 0.30 -1.47
CA SER A 103 -3.51 0.44 -2.67
C SER A 103 -4.93 -0.09 -2.46
N GLY A 104 -5.07 -1.23 -1.76
CA GLY A 104 -6.38 -1.76 -1.38
C GLY A 104 -7.16 -0.83 -0.45
N TYR A 105 -6.46 -0.20 0.51
CA TYR A 105 -7.03 0.84 1.37
C TYR A 105 -7.51 2.04 0.56
N PHE A 106 -6.69 2.54 -0.36
CA PHE A 106 -7.02 3.69 -1.20
C PHE A 106 -8.31 3.46 -2.00
N ILE A 107 -8.47 2.28 -2.61
CA ILE A 107 -9.70 1.93 -3.34
C ILE A 107 -10.90 1.87 -2.39
N TYR A 108 -10.73 1.26 -1.21
CA TYR A 108 -11.77 1.21 -0.18
C TYR A 108 -12.22 2.61 0.25
N ASP A 109 -11.27 3.50 0.55
CA ASP A 109 -11.56 4.85 1.07
C ASP A 109 -12.22 5.71 0.00
N LEU A 110 -11.80 5.58 -1.27
CA LEU A 110 -12.44 6.24 -2.40
C LEU A 110 -13.91 5.82 -2.57
N ILE A 111 -14.22 4.52 -2.47
CA ILE A 111 -15.61 4.03 -2.55
C ILE A 111 -16.44 4.57 -1.37
N LEU A 112 -15.88 4.62 -0.17
CA LEU A 112 -16.56 5.20 0.99
C LEU A 112 -16.85 6.69 0.82
N MET A 113 -15.91 7.46 0.24
CA MET A 113 -16.12 8.88 -0.07
C MET A 113 -17.22 9.10 -1.12
N ILE A 114 -17.36 8.19 -2.10
CA ILE A 114 -18.45 8.22 -3.07
C ILE A 114 -19.78 7.88 -2.39
N ARG A 115 -19.80 6.86 -1.53
CA ARG A 115 -21.00 6.32 -0.89
C ARG A 115 -21.54 7.22 0.24
N PHE A 116 -20.67 7.81 1.05
CA PHE A 116 -21.06 8.57 2.24
C PHE A 116 -20.50 9.99 2.18
N LYS A 117 -21.40 10.96 1.94
CA LYS A 117 -21.05 12.38 1.86
C LYS A 117 -20.35 12.89 3.13
N SER A 118 -20.65 12.32 4.30
CA SER A 118 -20.00 12.68 5.58
C SER A 118 -18.51 12.35 5.63
N ILE A 119 -18.02 11.42 4.80
CA ILE A 119 -16.61 11.02 4.74
C ILE A 119 -15.83 11.92 3.77
N ARG A 120 -16.51 12.45 2.75
CA ARG A 120 -15.93 13.29 1.69
C ARG A 120 -15.73 14.75 2.13
N ASN A 121 -14.79 14.97 3.03
CA ASN A 121 -14.34 16.32 3.40
C ASN A 121 -13.13 16.76 2.57
N SER A 122 -12.79 18.06 2.61
CA SER A 122 -11.68 18.63 1.84
C SER A 122 -10.33 17.98 2.17
N SER A 123 -10.11 17.58 3.43
CA SER A 123 -8.88 16.90 3.84
C SER A 123 -8.74 15.54 3.16
N ALA A 124 -9.80 14.73 3.15
CA ALA A 124 -9.83 13.44 2.47
C ALA A 124 -9.63 13.58 0.95
N ILE A 125 -10.23 14.60 0.33
CA ILE A 125 -10.04 14.88 -1.11
C ILE A 125 -8.59 15.23 -1.41
N ILE A 126 -7.99 16.17 -0.66
CA ILE A 126 -6.60 16.58 -0.86
C ILE A 126 -5.65 15.39 -0.65
N HIS A 127 -5.89 14.58 0.38
CA HIS A 127 -5.12 13.36 0.64
C HIS A 127 -5.11 12.41 -0.57
N HIS A 128 -6.28 12.15 -1.17
CA HIS A 128 -6.36 11.28 -2.35
C HIS A 128 -5.70 11.91 -3.59
N ILE A 129 -5.82 13.22 -3.79
CA ILE A 129 -5.13 13.94 -4.87
C ILE A 129 -3.61 13.79 -4.72
N VAL A 130 -3.07 13.99 -3.52
CA VAL A 130 -1.63 13.84 -3.25
C VAL A 130 -1.16 12.43 -3.54
N ILE A 131 -1.90 11.40 -3.12
CA ILE A 131 -1.57 10.00 -3.42
C ILE A 131 -1.56 9.74 -4.93
N LEU A 132 -2.59 10.21 -5.65
CA LEU A 132 -2.68 10.04 -7.11
C LEU A 132 -1.52 10.74 -7.83
N VAL A 133 -1.22 11.98 -7.45
CA VAL A 133 -0.09 12.74 -8.04
C VAL A 133 1.24 12.05 -7.74
N ALA A 134 1.46 11.58 -6.51
CA ALA A 134 2.67 10.86 -6.14
C ALA A 134 2.82 9.55 -6.94
N GLY A 135 1.73 8.80 -7.15
CA GLY A 135 1.74 7.60 -7.97
C GLY A 135 1.97 7.86 -9.46
N LEU A 136 1.52 9.01 -9.98
CA LEU A 136 1.78 9.42 -11.37
C LEU A 136 3.18 9.98 -11.58
N ALA A 137 3.75 10.67 -10.59
CA ALA A 137 5.09 11.23 -10.64
C ALA A 137 6.20 10.19 -10.45
N GLY A 138 5.89 9.02 -9.89
CA GLY A 138 6.79 7.87 -9.79
C GLY A 138 6.97 7.07 -11.10
N LYS A 139 6.54 7.63 -12.25
CA LYS A 139 6.76 7.07 -13.58
C LYS A 139 7.90 7.78 -14.30
#